data_AF-A0A520IB67-F1
#
_entry.id   AF-A0A520IB67-F1
#
_cell.length_a   1.000
_cell.length_b   1.000
_cell.length_c   1.000
_cell.angle_alpha   90.00
_cell.angle_beta   90.00
_cell.angle_gamma   90.00
#
_symmetry.space_group_name_H-M   'P 1'
#
loop_
_entity.id
_entity.type
_entity.pdbx_description
1 polymer ?
#
loop_
_entity_poly.entity_id
_entity_poly.type
_entity_poly.pdbx_seq_one_letter_code
_entity_poly.pdbx_strand_id
1 'polypeptide(L)'
;MLKGIYLTMLIGPGIPVPAPKALMDCISDIQVSNNKDRSGFQLVFTLGKNDVFINGLIAAGFFDPTTTRVIIVATISGMPNVLVDGIISNHQIGPSNEPGKTSFTLTGEDVSLLMDLVEVTIPMPAMPDTAKVYAALSPFLFLGLTPIVIPPPVFTVRSPTDRWDSIPKQTPLQFLKSLAQGCGYIFMIIPGPLPG
;
A
#
# COMPACT_ATOMS: atom_id res chain seq x y z
N MET A 1 28.47 17.29 -5.97
CA MET A 1 27.02 17.24 -5.75
C MET A 1 26.38 16.55 -6.95
N LEU A 2 25.69 15.43 -6.75
CA LEU A 2 24.99 14.72 -7.81
C LEU A 2 23.75 15.52 -8.21
N LYS A 3 23.80 16.21 -9.36
CA LYS A 3 22.65 16.90 -9.98
C LYS A 3 21.85 15.86 -10.80
N GLY A 4 21.27 14.88 -10.12
CA GLY A 4 20.51 13.81 -10.76
C GLY A 4 19.31 13.39 -9.91
N ILE A 5 18.35 12.74 -10.56
CA ILE A 5 17.27 12.00 -9.90
C ILE A 5 17.73 10.55 -9.80
N TYR A 6 17.78 9.99 -8.59
CA TYR A 6 18.08 8.58 -8.37
C TYR A 6 16.83 7.88 -7.89
N LEU A 7 16.42 6.83 -8.61
CA LEU A 7 15.30 6.01 -8.20
C LEU A 7 15.81 4.78 -7.45
N THR A 8 15.20 4.51 -6.30
CA THR A 8 15.42 3.31 -5.50
C THR A 8 14.10 2.61 -5.34
N MET A 9 14.07 1.32 -5.64
CA MET A 9 12.93 0.45 -5.38
C MET A 9 13.30 -0.49 -4.23
N LEU A 10 12.46 -0.55 -3.22
CA LEU A 10 12.48 -1.61 -2.22
C LEU A 10 11.31 -2.56 -2.53
N ILE A 11 11.56 -3.87 -2.48
CA ILE A 11 10.54 -4.88 -2.78
C ILE A 11 10.77 -6.13 -1.93
N GLY A 12 9.69 -6.77 -1.49
CA GLY A 12 9.77 -8.08 -0.85
C GLY A 12 8.51 -8.47 -0.09
N PRO A 13 8.36 -9.76 0.26
CA PRO A 13 7.25 -10.23 1.06
C PRO A 13 7.39 -9.74 2.51
N GLY A 14 6.45 -8.92 2.96
CA GLY A 14 6.46 -8.31 4.30
C GLY A 14 7.51 -7.20 4.46
N ILE A 15 8.80 -7.54 4.51
CA ILE A 15 9.90 -6.58 4.71
C ILE A 15 10.53 -6.24 3.35
N PRO A 16 10.34 -5.01 2.84
CA PRO A 16 10.90 -4.62 1.56
C PRO A 16 12.40 -4.35 1.68
N VAL A 17 13.19 -4.94 0.78
CA VAL A 17 14.65 -4.77 0.69
C VAL A 17 15.02 -4.17 -0.66
N PRO A 18 16.21 -3.55 -0.84
CA PRO A 18 16.62 -3.02 -2.13
C PRO A 18 16.45 -4.03 -3.26
N ALA A 19 15.73 -3.62 -4.31
CA ALA A 19 15.49 -4.45 -5.48
C ALA A 19 16.83 -4.90 -6.09
N PRO A 20 16.96 -6.19 -6.46
CA PRO A 20 18.15 -6.67 -7.13
C PRO A 20 18.43 -5.83 -8.38
N LYS A 21 19.72 -5.56 -8.66
CA LYS A 21 20.11 -4.77 -9.84
C LYS A 21 19.54 -5.34 -11.13
N ALA A 22 19.52 -6.66 -11.29
CA ALA A 22 18.95 -7.35 -12.44
C ALA A 22 17.45 -7.02 -12.65
N LEU A 23 16.69 -6.77 -11.58
CA LEU A 23 15.30 -6.35 -11.69
C LEU A 23 15.19 -4.87 -12.09
N MET A 24 16.02 -4.02 -11.48
CA MET A 24 16.08 -2.58 -11.80
C MET A 24 16.46 -2.31 -13.25
N ASP A 25 17.41 -3.07 -13.80
CA ASP A 25 17.87 -2.93 -15.18
C ASP A 25 16.79 -3.32 -16.22
N CYS A 26 15.76 -4.07 -15.80
CA CYS A 26 14.63 -4.47 -16.65
C CYS A 26 13.47 -3.47 -16.65
N ILE A 27 13.45 -2.47 -15.75
CA ILE A 27 12.35 -1.50 -15.67
C ILE A 27 12.33 -0.63 -16.91
N SER A 28 11.19 -0.60 -17.60
CA SER A 28 10.94 0.26 -18.74
C SER A 28 10.01 1.43 -18.41
N ASP A 29 9.08 1.26 -17.48
CA ASP A 29 8.17 2.32 -17.05
C ASP A 29 7.81 2.23 -15.56
N ILE A 30 7.66 3.39 -14.93
CA ILE A 30 7.17 3.53 -13.55
C ILE A 30 6.13 4.62 -13.54
N GLN A 31 4.91 4.25 -13.15
CA GLN A 31 3.83 5.18 -12.91
C GLN A 31 3.41 5.12 -11.44
N VAL A 32 3.28 6.29 -10.82
CA VAL A 32 2.74 6.45 -9.47
C VAL A 32 1.53 7.38 -9.55
N SER A 33 0.42 6.96 -8.96
CA SER A 33 -0.80 7.75 -8.85
C SER A 33 -1.11 8.02 -7.39
N ASN A 34 -1.33 9.30 -7.07
CA ASN A 34 -1.69 9.72 -5.72
C ASN A 34 -3.09 10.34 -5.76
N ASN A 35 -4.08 9.59 -5.32
CA ASN A 35 -5.47 10.03 -5.28
C ASN A 35 -5.95 10.04 -3.82
N LYS A 36 -6.97 10.88 -3.55
CA LYS A 36 -7.57 10.99 -2.21
C LYS A 36 -8.15 9.68 -1.68
N ASP A 37 -8.68 8.85 -2.58
CA ASP A 37 -9.37 7.61 -2.19
C ASP A 37 -8.45 6.39 -2.10
N ARG A 38 -7.50 6.28 -3.03
CA ARG A 38 -6.53 5.19 -3.10
C ARG A 38 -5.35 5.59 -3.98
N SER A 39 -4.16 5.55 -3.42
CA SER A 39 -2.92 5.70 -4.17
C SER A 39 -2.48 4.34 -4.73
N GLY A 40 -1.75 4.37 -5.83
CA GLY A 40 -1.29 3.15 -6.47
C GLY A 40 -0.08 3.38 -7.35
N PHE A 41 0.38 2.28 -7.93
CA PHE A 41 1.53 2.27 -8.81
C PHE A 41 1.41 1.19 -9.87
N GLN A 42 2.09 1.43 -10.98
CA GLN A 42 2.30 0.45 -12.02
C GLN A 42 3.78 0.45 -12.41
N LEU A 43 4.36 -0.75 -12.49
CA LEU A 43 5.73 -0.97 -12.92
C LEU A 43 5.70 -1.86 -14.14
N VAL A 44 6.40 -1.45 -15.19
CA VAL A 44 6.55 -2.26 -16.40
C VAL A 44 8.01 -2.66 -16.52
N PHE A 45 8.22 -3.96 -16.68
CA PHE A 45 9.53 -4.56 -16.91
C PHE A 45 9.55 -5.17 -18.30
N THR A 46 10.63 -4.93 -19.04
CA THR A 46 10.86 -5.57 -20.34
C THR A 46 11.89 -6.68 -20.17
N LEU A 47 11.42 -7.93 -20.20
CA LEU A 47 12.22 -9.13 -19.95
C LEU A 47 12.69 -9.76 -21.25
N GLY A 48 13.97 -10.16 -21.30
CA GLY A 48 14.51 -10.98 -22.36
C GLY A 48 14.05 -12.44 -22.23
N LYS A 49 14.00 -13.14 -23.37
CA LYS A 49 13.59 -14.56 -23.44
C LYS A 49 14.41 -15.50 -22.53
N ASN A 50 15.63 -15.10 -22.15
CA ASN A 50 16.57 -15.90 -21.37
C ASN A 50 16.87 -15.31 -19.97
N ASP A 51 16.03 -14.43 -19.43
CA ASP A 51 16.24 -13.86 -18.09
C ASP A 51 15.89 -14.87 -16.99
N VAL A 52 16.77 -15.85 -16.79
CA VAL A 52 16.60 -16.96 -15.83
C VAL A 52 16.37 -16.45 -14.41
N PHE A 53 17.02 -15.34 -14.02
CA PHE A 53 16.88 -14.77 -12.69
C PHE A 53 15.45 -14.26 -12.44
N ILE A 54 14.92 -13.42 -13.32
CA ILE A 54 13.58 -12.83 -13.15
C ILE A 54 12.51 -13.90 -13.30
N ASN A 55 12.65 -14.80 -14.27
CA ASN A 55 11.74 -15.94 -14.42
C ASN A 55 11.75 -16.84 -13.17
N GLY A 56 12.91 -17.01 -12.54
CA GLY A 56 13.03 -17.70 -11.25
C GLY A 56 12.29 -16.99 -10.12
N LEU A 57 12.40 -15.65 -10.02
CA LEU A 57 11.67 -14.86 -9.03
C LEU A 57 10.15 -14.94 -9.22
N ILE A 58 9.68 -14.87 -10.47
CA ILE A 58 8.26 -15.04 -10.81
C ILE A 58 7.79 -16.44 -10.39
N ALA A 59 8.53 -17.49 -10.77
CA ALA A 59 8.17 -18.87 -10.43
C ALA A 59 8.21 -19.15 -8.92
N ALA A 60 9.04 -18.42 -8.17
CA ALA A 60 9.13 -18.51 -6.72
C ALA A 60 8.05 -17.71 -5.96
N GLY A 61 7.13 -17.02 -6.67
CA GLY A 61 6.08 -16.21 -6.05
C GLY A 61 6.58 -14.90 -5.43
N PHE A 62 7.77 -14.41 -5.84
CA PHE A 62 8.36 -13.19 -5.29
C PHE A 62 7.50 -11.93 -5.53
N PHE A 63 6.63 -11.98 -6.53
CA PHE A 63 5.71 -10.90 -6.91
C PHE A 63 4.26 -11.25 -6.62
N ASP A 64 4.01 -12.19 -5.70
CA ASP A 64 2.66 -12.62 -5.39
C ASP A 64 1.84 -11.46 -4.82
N PRO A 65 0.58 -11.30 -5.29
CA PRO A 65 -0.32 -10.29 -4.75
C PRO A 65 -0.53 -10.43 -3.25
N THR A 66 -0.85 -9.31 -2.59
CA THR A 66 -1.18 -9.22 -1.15
C THR A 66 -0.01 -9.45 -0.19
N THR A 67 1.03 -10.19 -0.59
CA THR A 67 2.19 -10.50 0.27
C THR A 67 3.37 -9.56 0.03
N THR A 68 3.55 -9.14 -1.22
CA THR A 68 4.72 -8.38 -1.64
C THR A 68 4.50 -6.88 -1.51
N ARG A 69 5.34 -6.22 -0.70
CA ARG A 69 5.38 -4.76 -0.51
C ARG A 69 6.39 -4.15 -1.46
N VAL A 70 6.07 -2.99 -2.02
CA VAL A 70 6.90 -2.19 -2.93
C VAL A 70 6.94 -0.77 -2.41
N ILE A 71 8.16 -0.22 -2.29
CA ILE A 71 8.39 1.18 -1.93
C ILE A 71 9.24 1.80 -3.02
N ILE A 72 8.80 2.93 -3.57
CA ILE A 72 9.54 3.68 -4.58
C ILE A 72 10.01 4.99 -3.97
N VAL A 73 11.32 5.21 -4.01
CA VAL A 73 11.97 6.40 -3.48
C VAL A 73 12.68 7.14 -4.60
N ALA A 74 12.36 8.42 -4.78
CA ALA A 74 13.07 9.33 -5.67
C ALA A 74 13.98 10.25 -4.84
N THR A 75 15.28 10.11 -5.03
CA THR A 75 16.29 10.98 -4.42
C THR A 75 16.63 12.11 -5.38
N ILE A 76 16.26 13.33 -5.01
CA ILE A 76 16.44 14.54 -5.83
C ILE A 76 17.39 15.46 -5.08
N SER A 77 18.53 15.80 -5.69
CA SER A 77 19.57 16.64 -5.05
C SER A 77 20.03 16.14 -3.67
N GLY A 78 20.05 14.81 -3.49
CA GLY A 78 20.45 14.15 -2.23
C GLY A 78 19.34 14.03 -1.18
N MET A 79 18.13 14.52 -1.44
CA MET A 79 16.98 14.37 -0.54
C MET A 79 16.07 13.22 -1.01
N PRO A 80 15.85 12.17 -0.20
CA PRO A 80 14.94 11.08 -0.54
C PRO A 80 13.47 11.52 -0.41
N ASN A 81 12.65 11.14 -1.37
CA ASN A 81 11.20 11.36 -1.36
C ASN A 81 10.52 10.02 -1.65
N VAL A 82 9.72 9.51 -0.70
CA VAL A 82 8.92 8.31 -0.93
C VAL A 82 7.74 8.67 -1.82
N LEU A 83 7.70 8.10 -3.02
CA LEU A 83 6.63 8.34 -3.99
C LEU A 83 5.41 7.46 -3.71
N VAL A 84 5.66 6.20 -3.35
CA VAL A 84 4.62 5.24 -2.99
C VAL A 84 5.19 4.19 -2.03
N ASP A 85 4.32 3.71 -1.17
CA ASP A 85 4.53 2.58 -0.30
C ASP A 85 3.25 1.73 -0.33
N GLY A 86 3.32 0.58 -0.99
CA GLY A 86 2.13 -0.17 -1.35
C GLY A 86 2.37 -1.67 -1.50
N ILE A 87 1.30 -2.39 -1.73
CA ILE A 87 1.24 -3.83 -1.86
C ILE A 87 0.88 -4.17 -3.30
N ILE A 88 1.52 -5.19 -3.87
CA ILE A 88 1.17 -5.71 -5.19
C ILE A 88 -0.27 -6.23 -5.13
N SER A 89 -1.14 -5.74 -6.02
CA SER A 89 -2.53 -6.20 -6.16
C SER A 89 -2.69 -7.17 -7.32
N ASN A 90 -1.88 -7.02 -8.37
CA ASN A 90 -1.88 -7.94 -9.51
C ASN A 90 -0.55 -7.91 -10.26
N HIS A 91 -0.28 -8.97 -11.01
CA HIS A 91 0.77 -9.00 -12.00
C HIS A 91 0.27 -9.60 -13.32
N GLN A 92 0.87 -9.20 -14.43
CA GLN A 92 0.51 -9.68 -15.77
C GLN A 92 1.75 -9.87 -16.62
N ILE A 93 1.77 -10.94 -17.41
CA ILE A 93 2.82 -11.21 -18.41
C ILE A 93 2.16 -11.13 -19.79
N GLY A 94 2.71 -10.32 -20.67
CA GLY A 94 2.20 -10.09 -22.01
C GLY A 94 3.29 -9.87 -23.06
N PRO A 95 2.93 -9.84 -24.34
CA PRO A 95 3.88 -9.50 -25.40
C PRO A 95 4.41 -8.07 -25.18
N SER A 96 5.71 -7.86 -25.43
CA SER A 96 6.28 -6.50 -25.46
C SER A 96 6.32 -5.95 -26.88
N ASN A 97 6.48 -4.64 -27.00
CA ASN A 97 6.71 -3.97 -28.29
C ASN A 97 8.14 -4.19 -28.84
N GLU A 98 9.03 -4.81 -28.05
CA GLU A 98 10.39 -5.13 -28.44
C GLU A 98 10.49 -6.58 -28.96
N PRO A 99 11.00 -6.80 -30.19
CA PRO A 99 11.13 -8.15 -30.75
C PRO A 99 11.95 -9.08 -29.85
N GLY A 100 11.38 -10.23 -29.51
CA GLY A 100 12.04 -11.25 -28.69
C GLY A 100 12.01 -10.98 -27.18
N LYS A 101 11.27 -9.97 -26.72
CA LYS A 101 11.08 -9.65 -25.30
C LYS A 101 9.61 -9.75 -24.86
N THR A 102 9.43 -9.92 -23.56
CA THR A 102 8.14 -10.05 -22.89
C THR A 102 7.94 -8.87 -21.94
N SER A 103 6.73 -8.34 -21.86
CA SER A 103 6.37 -7.30 -20.89
C SER A 103 5.84 -7.96 -19.62
N PHE A 104 6.41 -7.61 -18.48
CA PHE A 104 5.89 -7.98 -17.17
C PHE A 104 5.41 -6.72 -16.46
N THR A 105 4.13 -6.68 -16.13
CA THR A 105 3.50 -5.52 -15.51
C THR A 105 3.09 -5.87 -14.10
N LEU A 106 3.58 -5.11 -13.13
CA LEU A 106 3.13 -5.15 -11.73
C LEU A 106 2.22 -3.97 -11.47
N THR A 107 1.06 -4.24 -10.87
CA THR A 107 0.16 -3.21 -10.37
C THR A 107 0.04 -3.38 -8.86
N GLY A 108 0.07 -2.26 -8.15
CA GLY A 108 -0.16 -2.26 -6.71
C GLY A 108 -0.83 -1.01 -6.23
N GLU A 109 -1.27 -1.08 -4.99
CA GLU A 109 -2.07 -0.07 -4.30
C GLU A 109 -1.45 0.20 -2.95
N ASP A 110 -1.77 1.34 -2.34
CA ASP A 110 -1.31 1.63 -0.99
C ASP A 110 -1.78 0.56 0.03
N VAL A 111 -1.22 0.60 1.24
CA VAL A 111 -1.49 -0.39 2.29
C VAL A 111 -2.96 -0.47 2.73
N SER A 112 -3.84 0.45 2.30
CA SER A 112 -5.29 0.32 2.48
C SER A 112 -5.87 -0.88 1.76
N LEU A 113 -5.19 -1.41 0.73
CA LEU A 113 -5.58 -2.65 0.06
C LEU A 113 -5.80 -3.78 1.07
N LEU A 114 -4.87 -3.95 2.02
CA LEU A 114 -4.95 -5.01 3.03
C LEU A 114 -6.10 -4.81 4.01
N MET A 115 -6.52 -3.56 4.23
CA MET A 115 -7.65 -3.22 5.09
C MET A 115 -9.01 -3.51 4.42
N ASP A 116 -9.02 -3.83 3.13
CA ASP A 116 -10.22 -4.02 2.32
C ASP A 116 -10.47 -5.48 1.90
N LEU A 117 -9.64 -6.42 2.40
CA LEU A 117 -9.69 -7.81 1.96
C LEU A 117 -10.72 -8.66 2.70
N VAL A 118 -10.92 -8.40 4.00
CA VAL A 118 -11.71 -9.27 4.87
C VAL A 118 -12.74 -8.46 5.63
N GLU A 119 -14.01 -8.85 5.50
CA GLU A 119 -15.09 -8.35 6.33
C GLU A 119 -14.95 -8.89 7.75
N VAL A 120 -15.00 -8.01 8.74
CA VAL A 120 -14.90 -8.38 10.15
C VAL A 120 -16.09 -7.84 10.92
N THR A 121 -16.43 -8.50 12.02
CA THR A 121 -17.38 -7.98 13.00
C THR A 121 -16.66 -7.89 14.32
N ILE A 122 -16.35 -6.67 14.75
CA ILE A 122 -15.62 -6.40 15.99
C ILE A 122 -16.52 -5.59 16.92
N PRO A 123 -16.81 -6.07 18.14
CA PRO A 123 -17.56 -5.31 19.12
C PRO A 123 -16.73 -4.13 19.65
N MET A 124 -17.33 -2.94 19.73
CA MET A 124 -16.69 -1.71 20.19
C MET A 124 -17.52 -1.02 21.30
N PRO A 125 -17.76 -1.68 22.45
CA PRO A 125 -18.63 -1.16 23.49
C PRO A 125 -18.05 0.09 24.17
N ALA A 126 -18.86 1.13 24.31
CA ALA A 126 -18.51 2.40 24.96
C ALA A 126 -17.18 3.03 24.49
N MET A 127 -16.84 2.84 23.22
CA MET A 127 -15.66 3.46 22.61
C MET A 127 -16.03 4.80 21.97
N PRO A 128 -15.26 5.89 22.20
CA PRO A 128 -15.36 7.08 21.36
C PRO A 128 -14.88 6.76 19.94
N ASP A 129 -15.31 7.53 18.95
CA ASP A 129 -14.96 7.27 17.54
C ASP A 129 -13.45 7.24 17.29
N THR A 130 -12.67 8.04 18.04
CA THR A 130 -11.21 7.98 17.99
C THR A 130 -10.66 6.62 18.43
N ALA A 131 -11.18 6.06 19.52
CA ALA A 131 -10.79 4.73 19.99
C ALA A 131 -11.18 3.63 19.00
N LYS A 132 -12.34 3.77 18.35
CA LYS A 132 -12.78 2.85 17.28
C LYS A 132 -11.82 2.85 16.09
N VAL A 133 -11.33 4.03 15.66
CA VAL A 133 -10.33 4.15 14.60
C VAL A 133 -9.03 3.44 14.98
N TYR A 134 -8.50 3.69 16.19
CA TYR A 134 -7.28 3.03 16.65
C TYR A 134 -7.45 1.51 16.76
N ALA A 135 -8.59 1.03 17.24
CA ALA A 135 -8.90 -0.39 17.32
C ALA A 135 -9.01 -1.04 15.92
N ALA A 136 -9.60 -0.36 14.95
CA ALA A 136 -9.69 -0.85 13.57
C ALA A 136 -8.31 -0.88 12.86
N LEU A 137 -7.41 0.04 13.20
CA LEU A 137 -6.07 0.12 12.62
C LEU A 137 -5.03 -0.78 13.31
N SER A 138 -5.28 -1.23 14.54
CA SER A 138 -4.31 -2.00 15.33
C SER A 138 -3.77 -3.24 14.63
N PRO A 139 -4.57 -4.04 13.87
CA PRO A 139 -4.05 -5.21 13.17
C PRO A 139 -3.08 -4.86 12.04
N PHE A 140 -3.06 -3.61 11.56
CA PHE A 140 -2.29 -3.17 10.41
C PHE A 140 -1.02 -2.38 10.79
N LEU A 141 -0.77 -2.15 12.08
CA LEU A 141 0.39 -1.37 12.54
C LEU A 141 1.74 -2.00 12.18
N PHE A 142 1.78 -3.32 11.96
CA PHE A 142 3.00 -4.01 11.50
C PHE A 142 3.45 -3.55 10.10
N LEU A 143 2.58 -2.87 9.35
CA LEU A 143 2.87 -2.28 8.04
C LEU A 143 3.61 -0.93 8.15
N GLY A 144 4.02 -0.49 9.34
CA GLY A 144 4.68 0.81 9.53
C GLY A 144 3.72 2.00 9.62
N LEU A 145 2.43 1.73 9.79
CA LEU A 145 1.41 2.77 9.89
C LEU A 145 1.53 3.57 11.19
N THR A 146 1.58 4.90 11.06
CA THR A 146 1.49 5.83 12.20
C THR A 146 0.17 6.60 12.13
N PRO A 147 -0.88 6.15 12.84
CA PRO A 147 -2.21 6.77 12.74
C PRO A 147 -2.26 8.14 13.42
N ILE A 148 -2.68 9.15 12.66
CA ILE A 148 -3.01 10.49 13.18
C ILE A 148 -4.53 10.64 13.11
N VAL A 149 -5.18 10.67 14.28
CA VAL A 149 -6.64 10.75 14.39
C VAL A 149 -7.03 12.09 14.98
N ILE A 150 -7.80 12.87 14.24
CA ILE A 150 -8.36 14.13 14.72
C ILE A 150 -9.69 13.83 15.43
N PRO A 151 -9.85 14.16 16.72
CA PRO A 151 -11.11 13.92 17.42
C PRO A 151 -12.26 14.72 16.81
N PRO A 152 -13.44 14.11 16.62
CA PRO A 152 -14.61 14.84 16.15
C PRO A 152 -15.05 15.88 17.19
N PRO A 153 -15.72 16.96 16.77
CA PRO A 153 -16.18 18.02 17.68
C PRO A 153 -17.32 17.54 18.61
N VAL A 154 -17.98 16.43 18.28
CA VAL A 154 -19.09 15.85 19.04
C VAL A 154 -18.66 14.52 19.63
N PHE A 155 -18.90 14.34 20.93
CA PHE A 155 -18.63 13.07 21.62
C PHE A 155 -19.82 12.11 21.43
N THR A 156 -19.56 10.96 20.84
CA THR A 156 -20.59 9.99 20.40
C THR A 156 -20.63 8.72 21.26
N VAL A 157 -19.98 8.72 22.43
CA VAL A 157 -19.93 7.55 23.32
C VAL A 157 -21.32 7.20 23.84
N ARG A 158 -21.72 5.94 23.63
CA ARG A 158 -22.96 5.37 24.14
C ARG A 158 -22.70 4.53 25.38
N SER A 159 -23.69 4.45 26.27
CA SER A 159 -23.66 3.51 27.39
C SER A 159 -23.62 2.07 26.86
N PRO A 160 -22.78 1.17 27.42
CA PRO A 160 -22.77 -0.25 27.06
C PRO A 160 -24.14 -0.94 27.24
N THR A 161 -24.99 -0.40 28.13
CA THR A 161 -26.29 -0.98 28.47
C THR A 161 -27.43 -0.59 27.52
N ASP A 162 -27.26 0.47 26.72
CA ASP A 162 -28.28 0.88 25.74
C ASP A 162 -28.14 0.09 24.45
N ARG A 163 -26.97 0.20 23.82
CA ARG A 163 -26.57 -0.51 22.61
C ARG A 163 -25.06 -0.34 22.44
N TRP A 164 -24.37 -1.37 21.98
CA TRP A 164 -22.95 -1.27 21.62
C TRP A 164 -22.81 -1.17 20.11
N ASP A 165 -21.89 -0.30 19.68
CA ASP A 165 -21.50 -0.21 18.28
C ASP A 165 -20.61 -1.41 17.96
N SER A 166 -20.74 -1.92 16.74
CA SER A 166 -19.80 -2.86 16.16
C SER A 166 -19.33 -2.31 14.83
N ILE A 167 -18.19 -2.79 14.33
CA ILE A 167 -17.98 -2.77 12.88
C ILE A 167 -19.14 -3.61 12.31
N PRO A 168 -20.11 -3.04 11.55
CA PRO A 168 -21.09 -3.86 10.84
C PRO A 168 -20.33 -4.74 9.85
N LYS A 169 -20.90 -5.84 9.36
CA LYS A 169 -20.25 -6.79 8.45
C LYS A 169 -19.69 -6.09 7.19
N GLN A 170 -18.47 -5.56 7.30
CA GLN A 170 -17.79 -4.69 6.35
C GLN A 170 -16.29 -4.75 6.61
N THR A 171 -15.48 -4.26 5.66
CA THR A 171 -14.03 -4.27 5.78
C THR A 171 -13.56 -3.16 6.74
N PRO A 172 -12.40 -3.31 7.42
CA PRO A 172 -11.80 -2.23 8.20
C PRO A 172 -11.67 -0.91 7.40
N LEU A 173 -11.31 -0.97 6.11
CA LEU A 173 -11.24 0.22 5.26
C LEU A 173 -12.59 0.91 5.10
N GLN A 174 -13.64 0.14 4.80
CA GLN A 174 -15.01 0.67 4.66
C GLN A 174 -15.52 1.28 5.97
N PHE A 175 -15.18 0.65 7.10
CA PHE A 175 -15.49 1.20 8.42
C PHE A 175 -14.81 2.54 8.68
N LEU A 176 -13.50 2.63 8.41
CA LEU A 176 -12.74 3.86 8.61
C LEU A 176 -13.26 4.99 7.72
N LYS A 177 -13.55 4.71 6.44
CA LYS A 177 -14.11 5.68 5.50
C LYS A 177 -15.51 6.15 5.92
N SER A 178 -16.40 5.23 6.31
CA SER A 178 -17.76 5.59 6.73
C SER A 178 -17.78 6.40 8.03
N LEU A 179 -16.93 6.04 9.00
CA LEU A 179 -16.80 6.77 10.26
C LEU A 179 -16.25 8.19 10.04
N ALA A 180 -15.21 8.32 9.21
CA ALA A 180 -14.66 9.63 8.85
C ALA A 180 -15.72 10.49 8.15
N GLN A 181 -16.42 9.95 7.15
CA GLN A 181 -17.47 10.66 6.43
C GLN A 181 -18.62 11.10 7.35
N GLY A 182 -19.04 10.24 8.29
CA GLY A 182 -20.06 10.56 9.29
C GLY A 182 -19.68 11.74 10.20
N CYS A 183 -18.38 11.99 10.39
CA CYS A 183 -17.85 13.12 11.16
C CYS A 183 -17.48 14.35 10.29
N GLY A 184 -17.67 14.29 8.97
CA GLY A 184 -17.21 15.33 8.05
C GLY A 184 -15.69 15.33 7.78
N TYR A 185 -15.01 14.21 8.04
CA TYR A 185 -13.59 14.01 7.79
C TYR A 185 -13.33 13.08 6.61
N ILE A 186 -12.07 12.97 6.21
CA ILE A 186 -11.60 12.01 5.20
C ILE A 186 -10.62 11.02 5.83
N PHE A 187 -10.63 9.80 5.34
CA PHE A 187 -9.58 8.81 5.60
C PHE A 187 -8.66 8.76 4.39
N MET A 188 -7.35 8.96 4.60
CA MET A 188 -6.34 8.89 3.56
C MET A 188 -5.04 8.30 4.10
N ILE A 189 -4.28 7.66 3.22
CA ILE A 189 -2.92 7.17 3.50
C ILE A 189 -1.94 8.09 2.80
N ILE A 190 -0.92 8.52 3.54
CA ILE A 190 0.14 9.40 3.04
C ILE A 190 1.46 8.66 3.22
N PRO A 191 2.29 8.53 2.16
CA PRO A 191 3.63 7.98 2.28
C PRO A 191 4.44 8.76 3.33
N GLY A 192 5.16 8.03 4.18
CA GLY A 192 6.03 8.62 5.20
C GLY A 192 7.23 9.36 4.59
N PRO A 193 7.92 10.20 5.38
CA PRO A 193 9.13 10.90 4.93
C PRO A 193 10.31 9.94 4.73
N LEU A 194 10.25 8.74 5.32
CA LEU A 194 11.24 7.68 5.20
C LEU A 194 10.55 6.40 4.72
N PRO A 195 11.26 5.53 3.97
CA PRO A 195 10.72 4.24 3.58
C PRO A 195 10.60 3.31 4.79
N GLY A 196 9.48 2.59 4.90
CA GLY A 196 9.24 1.55 5.91
C GLY A 196 8.20 1.93 6.94
#